data_AF-A0AAJ0TN30-F1
#
_entry.id   AF-A0AAJ0TN30-F1
#
_cell.length_a   1.000
_cell.length_b   1.000
_cell.length_c   1.000
_cell.angle_alpha   90.00
_cell.angle_beta   90.00
_cell.angle_gamma   90.00
#
_symmetry.space_group_name_H-M   'P 1'
#
loop_
_entity.id
_entity.type
_entity.pdbx_description
1 polymer ?
#
loop_
_entity_poly.entity_id
_entity_poly.type
_entity_poly.pdbx_seq_one_letter_code
_entity_poly.pdbx_strand_id
1 'polypeptide(L)'
;MVLTREQTAAALLSGVLTTLGFFLFKVLGVSTQDVIVKPIQIQTALLSSSGVNIAALLSKSIVDGVVMALPFVALALALSTLAIHALIGGEDRYLGPAAVGVGALTGIAVAGASFTSVSLAVGLVLATVLVPGTVRRTFSETTKWRNYKSVSHAVGRGLIAVNVFVAIGVFLSIFTNQPFYTDLYLKASEQSIEPLIAGQLSNAKIVEHMPANVREKYDALTPEKQEEFLQEYRTLIGQNVAQVADSGTFASLVTAYLYATPFVVFGTLEFLRSFVLVQIAGLAATPILRRQARYGLMRSGAIAS
;
A
#
# COMPACT_ATOMS: atom_id res chain seq x y z
N MET A 1 -26.07 5.03 27.34
CA MET A 1 -25.56 6.36 26.95
C MET A 1 -26.30 6.76 25.68
N VAL A 2 -26.98 7.92 25.67
CA VAL A 2 -27.72 8.39 24.48
C VAL A 2 -26.79 9.30 23.69
N LEU A 3 -26.44 8.92 22.46
CA LEU A 3 -25.60 9.72 21.57
C LEU A 3 -26.40 10.92 21.03
N THR A 4 -25.74 12.07 20.89
CA THR A 4 -26.33 13.21 20.18
C THR A 4 -26.47 12.88 18.69
N ARG A 5 -27.36 13.58 17.98
CA ARG A 5 -27.53 13.38 16.52
C ARG A 5 -26.21 13.54 15.75
N GLU A 6 -25.36 14.47 16.17
CA GLU A 6 -24.06 14.73 15.56
C GLU A 6 -23.05 13.61 15.84
N GLN A 7 -23.04 13.07 17.06
CA GLN A 7 -22.23 11.90 17.43
C GLN A 7 -22.65 10.67 16.64
N THR A 8 -23.96 10.41 16.54
CA THR A 8 -24.50 9.27 15.78
C THR A 8 -24.16 9.38 14.29
N ALA A 9 -24.27 10.57 13.69
CA ALA A 9 -23.92 10.77 12.29
C ALA A 9 -22.42 10.55 12.02
N ALA A 10 -21.55 11.08 12.88
CA ALA A 10 -20.10 10.87 12.76
C ALA A 10 -19.72 9.39 12.93
N ALA A 11 -20.28 8.71 13.94
CA ALA A 11 -20.07 7.29 14.17
C ALA A 11 -20.54 6.44 12.99
N LEU A 12 -21.75 6.67 12.48
CA LEU A 12 -22.28 5.95 11.32
C LEU A 12 -21.41 6.15 10.09
N LEU A 13 -21.05 7.39 9.77
CA LEU A 13 -20.24 7.70 8.58
C LEU A 13 -18.84 7.09 8.68
N SER A 14 -18.17 7.20 9.83
CA SER A 14 -16.88 6.55 10.06
C SER A 14 -16.96 5.03 9.99
N GLY A 15 -18.01 4.42 10.56
CA GLY A 15 -18.26 2.99 10.47
C GLY A 15 -18.46 2.52 9.03
N VAL A 16 -19.34 3.19 8.27
CA VAL A 16 -19.62 2.89 6.86
C VAL A 16 -18.37 3.03 6.00
N LEU A 17 -17.60 4.11 6.16
CA LEU A 17 -16.37 4.32 5.42
C LEU A 17 -15.30 3.27 5.77
N THR A 18 -15.26 2.82 7.03
CA THR A 18 -14.37 1.73 7.45
C THR A 18 -14.78 0.43 6.76
N THR A 19 -16.06 0.05 6.82
CA THR A 19 -16.59 -1.13 6.14
C THR A 19 -16.34 -1.07 4.64
N LEU A 20 -16.53 0.10 4.01
CA LEU A 20 -16.24 0.33 2.60
C LEU A 20 -14.77 0.10 2.27
N GLY A 21 -13.84 0.56 3.11
CA GLY A 21 -12.41 0.29 2.94
C GLY A 21 -12.10 -1.22 2.88
N PHE A 22 -12.62 -2.00 3.84
CA PHE A 22 -12.48 -3.46 3.83
C PHE A 22 -13.16 -4.12 2.63
N PHE A 23 -14.34 -3.65 2.25
CA PHE A 23 -15.04 -4.14 1.05
C PHE A 23 -14.23 -3.87 -0.22
N LEU A 24 -13.59 -2.71 -0.34
CA LEU A 24 -12.73 -2.40 -1.48
C LEU A 24 -11.49 -3.30 -1.52
N PHE A 25 -10.88 -3.67 -0.39
CA PHE A 25 -9.82 -4.68 -0.38
C PHE A 25 -10.30 -6.01 -1.00
N LYS A 26 -11.52 -6.44 -0.69
CA LYS A 26 -12.10 -7.66 -1.28
C LYS A 26 -12.38 -7.52 -2.78
N VAL A 27 -13.08 -6.46 -3.20
CA VAL A 27 -13.48 -6.26 -4.60
C VAL A 27 -12.28 -6.09 -5.51
N LEU A 28 -11.23 -5.43 -5.02
CA LEU A 28 -9.99 -5.23 -5.77
C LEU A 28 -9.05 -6.44 -5.71
N GLY A 29 -9.44 -7.51 -5.01
CA GLY A 29 -8.63 -8.71 -4.85
C GLY A 29 -7.27 -8.40 -4.23
N VAL A 30 -7.20 -7.46 -3.28
CA VAL A 30 -5.95 -7.11 -2.61
C VAL A 30 -5.81 -8.00 -1.38
N SER A 31 -5.11 -9.13 -1.54
CA SER A 31 -4.79 -10.04 -0.44
C SER A 31 -3.35 -9.90 0.04
N THR A 32 -3.03 -10.53 1.18
CA THR A 32 -1.66 -10.58 1.69
C THR A 32 -0.73 -11.34 0.72
N GLN A 33 -1.26 -12.35 0.03
CA GLN A 33 -0.52 -13.11 -0.98
C GLN A 33 -0.15 -12.22 -2.16
N ASP A 34 -1.10 -11.43 -2.67
CA ASP A 34 -0.87 -10.53 -3.80
C ASP A 34 0.21 -9.51 -3.47
N VAL A 35 0.16 -8.92 -2.26
CA VAL A 35 1.16 -7.93 -1.82
C VAL A 35 2.57 -8.53 -1.74
N ILE A 36 2.70 -9.78 -1.31
CA ILE A 36 4.00 -10.47 -1.18
C ILE A 36 4.60 -10.80 -2.55
N VAL A 37 3.77 -11.22 -3.51
CA VAL A 37 4.25 -11.71 -4.82
C VAL A 37 4.38 -10.58 -5.85
N LYS A 38 3.70 -9.43 -5.65
CA LYS A 38 3.68 -8.32 -6.61
C LYS A 38 5.06 -7.79 -7.04
N PRO A 39 6.05 -7.63 -6.14
CA PRO A 39 7.38 -7.17 -6.55
C PRO A 39 8.04 -8.08 -7.59
N ILE A 40 7.89 -9.41 -7.43
CA ILE A 40 8.40 -10.38 -8.39
C ILE A 40 7.67 -10.26 -9.71
N GLN A 41 6.33 -10.17 -9.70
CA GLN A 41 5.55 -10.05 -10.94
C GLN A 41 5.93 -8.82 -11.76
N ILE A 42 6.25 -7.71 -11.10
CA ILE A 42 6.75 -6.50 -11.76
C ILE A 42 8.13 -6.79 -12.41
N GLN A 43 9.02 -7.46 -11.68
CA GLN A 43 10.31 -7.88 -12.22
C GLN A 43 10.16 -8.85 -13.40
N THR A 44 9.26 -9.85 -13.31
CA THR A 44 8.94 -10.77 -14.40
C THR A 44 8.45 -10.03 -15.63
N ALA A 45 7.57 -9.04 -15.45
CA ALA A 45 7.01 -8.26 -16.55
C ALA A 45 8.08 -7.38 -17.23
N LEU A 46 9.07 -6.87 -16.49
CA LEU A 46 10.21 -6.14 -17.04
C LEU A 46 11.18 -7.05 -17.80
N LEU A 47 11.42 -8.27 -17.29
CA LEU A 47 12.33 -9.23 -17.94
C LEU A 47 11.70 -9.85 -19.20
N SER A 48 10.42 -10.21 -19.15
CA SER A 48 9.69 -10.86 -20.25
C SER A 48 9.25 -9.90 -21.36
N SER A 49 9.37 -8.58 -21.18
CA SER A 49 8.98 -7.60 -22.20
C SER A 49 9.99 -7.52 -23.35
N SER A 50 9.96 -8.48 -24.28
CA SER A 50 10.35 -8.23 -25.67
C SER A 50 9.20 -7.44 -26.32
N GLY A 51 9.30 -6.10 -26.35
CA GLY A 51 8.37 -5.24 -27.08
C GLY A 51 7.22 -4.61 -26.28
N VAL A 52 7.15 -4.79 -24.96
CA VAL A 52 6.22 -3.98 -24.15
C VAL A 52 6.81 -2.60 -23.95
N ASN A 53 6.08 -1.57 -24.38
CA ASN A 53 6.43 -0.18 -24.14
C ASN A 53 6.60 0.01 -22.62
N ILE A 54 7.81 0.34 -22.17
CA ILE A 54 8.11 0.61 -20.75
C ILE A 54 7.13 1.64 -20.19
N ALA A 55 6.71 2.62 -21.00
CA ALA A 55 5.70 3.59 -20.61
C ALA A 55 4.32 2.95 -20.35
N ALA A 56 3.95 1.89 -21.05
CA ALA A 56 2.72 1.14 -20.82
C ALA A 56 2.79 0.26 -19.56
N LEU A 57 3.96 -0.31 -19.26
CA LEU A 57 4.19 -1.04 -18.00
C LEU A 57 4.18 -0.10 -16.79
N LEU A 58 4.83 1.06 -16.91
CA LEU A 58 4.83 2.09 -15.89
C LEU A 58 3.43 2.68 -15.70
N SER A 59 2.70 2.98 -16.77
CA SER A 59 1.33 3.50 -16.66
C SER A 59 0.39 2.49 -16.01
N LYS A 60 0.47 1.21 -16.39
CA LYS A 60 -0.28 0.14 -15.74
C LYS A 60 0.08 0.02 -14.25
N SER A 61 1.36 0.07 -13.92
CA SER A 61 1.83 0.00 -12.52
C SER A 61 1.34 1.19 -11.67
N ILE A 62 1.30 2.39 -12.26
CA ILE A 62 0.75 3.60 -11.61
C ILE A 62 -0.76 3.44 -11.41
N VAL A 63 -1.50 3.01 -12.44
CA VAL A 63 -2.96 2.79 -12.35
C VAL A 63 -3.28 1.73 -11.30
N ASP A 64 -2.59 0.59 -11.35
CA ASP A 64 -2.75 -0.50 -10.38
C ASP A 64 -2.41 -0.01 -8.95
N GLY A 65 -1.39 0.84 -8.81
CA GLY A 65 -1.02 1.47 -7.54
C GLY A 65 -2.09 2.44 -7.00
N VAL A 66 -2.67 3.27 -7.88
CA VAL A 66 -3.77 4.19 -7.53
C VAL A 66 -5.01 3.41 -7.12
N VAL A 67 -5.36 2.36 -7.87
CA VAL A 67 -6.49 1.48 -7.56
C VAL A 67 -6.28 0.80 -6.20
N MET A 68 -5.07 0.29 -5.92
CA MET A 68 -4.74 -0.30 -4.62
C MET A 68 -4.74 0.69 -3.45
N ALA A 69 -4.65 2.00 -3.72
CA ALA A 69 -4.75 3.02 -2.67
C ALA A 69 -6.21 3.34 -2.28
N LEU A 70 -7.21 2.98 -3.10
CA LEU A 70 -8.63 3.30 -2.84
C LEU A 70 -9.16 2.83 -1.48
N PRO A 71 -8.87 1.60 -1.01
CA PRO A 71 -9.24 1.17 0.33
C PRO A 71 -8.74 2.14 1.41
N PHE A 72 -7.49 2.58 1.30
CA PHE A 72 -6.88 3.50 2.26
C PHE A 72 -7.46 4.92 2.17
N VAL A 73 -7.95 5.35 1.01
CA VAL A 73 -8.70 6.61 0.87
C VAL A 73 -9.96 6.57 1.71
N ALA A 74 -10.75 5.49 1.64
CA ALA A 74 -11.96 5.34 2.45
C ALA A 74 -11.62 5.38 3.96
N LEU A 75 -10.55 4.69 4.38
CA LEU A 75 -10.08 4.70 5.76
C LEU A 75 -9.60 6.09 6.23
N ALA A 76 -8.87 6.82 5.38
CA ALA A 76 -8.44 8.19 5.68
C ALA A 76 -9.63 9.13 5.84
N LEU A 77 -10.69 8.98 5.03
CA LEU A 77 -11.94 9.72 5.17
C LEU A 77 -12.68 9.34 6.47
N ALA A 78 -12.69 8.07 6.86
CA ALA A 78 -13.27 7.63 8.14
C ALA A 78 -12.60 8.34 9.33
N LEU A 79 -11.26 8.40 9.34
CA LEU A 79 -10.49 9.12 10.36
C LEU A 79 -10.71 10.65 10.29
N SER A 80 -10.81 11.20 9.09
CA SER A 80 -11.11 12.63 8.88
C SER A 80 -12.45 13.02 9.49
N THR A 81 -13.45 12.14 9.37
CA THR A 81 -14.78 12.35 9.93
C THR A 81 -14.74 12.44 11.46
N LEU A 82 -13.97 11.56 12.10
CA LEU A 82 -13.72 11.62 13.56
C LEU A 82 -12.94 12.87 13.96
N ALA A 83 -11.94 13.27 13.17
CA ALA A 83 -11.16 14.48 13.43
C ALA A 83 -12.04 15.74 13.37
N ILE A 84 -12.94 15.83 12.38
CA ILE A 84 -13.91 16.93 12.25
C ILE A 84 -14.87 16.95 13.44
N HIS A 85 -15.41 15.79 13.83
CA HIS A 85 -16.28 15.69 14.99
C HIS A 85 -15.57 16.16 16.27
N ALA A 86 -14.32 15.73 16.49
CA ALA A 86 -13.53 16.13 17.66
C ALA A 86 -13.31 17.66 17.75
N LEU A 87 -13.20 18.34 16.60
CA LEU A 87 -13.07 19.79 16.54
C LEU A 87 -14.38 20.52 16.86
N ILE A 88 -15.52 20.00 16.42
CA ILE A 88 -16.82 20.67 16.52
C ILE A 88 -17.55 20.28 17.82
N GLY A 89 -17.71 18.98 18.07
CA GLY A 89 -18.60 18.43 19.09
C GLY A 89 -17.93 18.07 20.42
N GLY A 90 -16.60 17.97 20.46
CA GLY A 90 -15.90 17.50 21.66
C GLY A 90 -15.06 16.25 21.42
N GLU A 91 -14.08 16.00 22.29
CA GLU A 91 -13.35 14.73 22.30
C GLU A 91 -14.23 13.66 22.97
N ASP A 92 -14.79 12.74 22.18
CA ASP A 92 -15.40 11.52 22.68
C ASP A 92 -14.46 10.35 22.43
N ARG A 93 -13.86 9.84 23.52
CA ARG A 93 -12.85 8.78 23.47
C ARG A 93 -13.41 7.41 23.10
N TYR A 94 -14.72 7.22 23.21
CA TYR A 94 -15.36 5.91 22.99
C TYR A 94 -16.07 5.83 21.63
N LEU A 95 -16.50 6.98 21.09
CA LEU A 95 -17.20 7.04 19.80
C LEU A 95 -16.36 6.43 18.66
N GLY A 96 -15.09 6.84 18.55
CA GLY A 96 -14.17 6.39 17.50
C GLY A 96 -13.93 4.88 17.53
N PRO A 97 -13.45 4.32 18.66
CA PRO A 97 -13.20 2.88 18.79
C PRO A 97 -14.45 2.03 18.56
N ALA A 98 -15.62 2.45 19.06
CA ALA A 98 -16.86 1.71 18.86
C ALA A 98 -17.30 1.70 17.39
N ALA A 99 -17.33 2.87 16.75
CA ALA A 99 -17.77 3.01 15.37
C ALA A 99 -16.85 2.29 14.38
N VAL A 100 -15.55 2.53 14.48
CA VAL A 100 -14.55 1.92 13.60
C VAL A 100 -14.34 0.46 13.95
N GLY A 101 -14.44 0.07 15.22
CA GLY A 101 -14.38 -1.33 15.64
C GLY A 101 -15.50 -2.16 15.03
N VAL A 102 -16.75 -1.69 15.09
CA VAL A 102 -17.89 -2.37 14.44
C VAL A 102 -17.70 -2.42 12.93
N GLY A 103 -17.34 -1.29 12.30
CA GLY A 103 -17.09 -1.25 10.85
C GLY A 103 -15.97 -2.18 10.41
N ALA A 104 -14.89 -2.28 11.18
CA ALA A 104 -13.77 -3.17 10.91
C ALA A 104 -14.15 -4.64 11.11
N LEU A 105 -14.93 -4.98 12.13
CA LEU A 105 -15.43 -6.35 12.34
C LEU A 105 -16.36 -6.79 11.19
N THR A 106 -17.28 -5.92 10.78
CA THR A 106 -18.12 -6.17 9.59
C THR A 106 -17.26 -6.28 8.34
N GLY A 107 -16.27 -5.41 8.18
CA GLY A 107 -15.30 -5.43 7.09
C GLY A 107 -14.52 -6.74 7.01
N ILE A 108 -14.01 -7.24 8.14
CA ILE A 108 -13.30 -8.53 8.24
C ILE A 108 -14.23 -9.68 7.89
N ALA A 109 -15.47 -9.68 8.38
CA ALA A 109 -16.45 -10.72 8.05
C ALA A 109 -16.72 -10.77 6.53
N VAL A 110 -16.67 -9.64 5.85
CA VAL A 110 -16.84 -9.56 4.39
C VAL A 110 -15.56 -9.94 3.65
N ALA A 111 -14.42 -9.34 3.99
CA ALA A 111 -13.16 -9.45 3.26
C ALA A 111 -12.38 -10.74 3.54
N GLY A 112 -12.63 -11.39 4.69
CA GLY A 112 -11.90 -12.55 5.16
C GLY A 112 -10.94 -12.22 6.30
N ALA A 113 -10.88 -13.13 7.27
CA ALA A 113 -9.97 -13.03 8.40
C ALA A 113 -8.55 -13.47 7.98
N SER A 114 -7.58 -12.60 8.24
CA SER A 114 -6.15 -12.85 8.05
C SER A 114 -5.38 -12.06 9.10
N PHE A 115 -4.12 -12.41 9.38
CA PHE A 115 -3.30 -11.62 10.30
C PHE A 115 -3.18 -10.16 9.87
N THR A 116 -3.10 -9.90 8.56
CA THR A 116 -3.07 -8.54 8.00
C THR A 116 -4.38 -7.79 8.21
N SER A 117 -5.53 -8.40 7.95
CA SER A 117 -6.84 -7.74 8.12
C SER A 117 -7.19 -7.49 9.59
N VAL A 118 -6.82 -8.41 10.48
CA VAL A 118 -6.96 -8.22 11.94
C VAL A 118 -6.02 -7.13 12.44
N SER A 119 -4.75 -7.14 12.02
CA SER A 119 -3.79 -6.11 12.44
C SER A 119 -4.19 -4.74 11.92
N LEU A 120 -4.66 -4.64 10.67
CA LEU A 120 -5.24 -3.41 10.11
C LEU A 120 -6.39 -2.88 10.98
N ALA A 121 -7.32 -3.75 11.41
CA ALA A 121 -8.42 -3.35 12.28
C ALA A 121 -7.93 -2.81 13.63
N VAL A 122 -6.94 -3.48 14.25
CA VAL A 122 -6.33 -3.01 15.51
C VAL A 122 -5.65 -1.65 15.32
N GLY A 123 -4.88 -1.49 14.24
CA GLY A 123 -4.23 -0.23 13.89
C GLY A 123 -5.23 0.91 13.66
N LEU A 124 -6.36 0.61 13.01
CA LEU A 124 -7.45 1.59 12.80
C LEU A 124 -8.11 1.99 14.11
N VAL A 125 -8.43 1.03 14.99
CA VAL A 125 -9.00 1.32 16.31
C VAL A 125 -8.04 2.20 17.12
N LEU A 126 -6.75 1.88 17.15
CA LEU A 126 -5.74 2.73 17.80
C LEU A 126 -5.65 4.12 17.18
N ALA A 127 -5.70 4.23 15.85
CA ALA A 127 -5.73 5.51 15.16
C ALA A 127 -6.93 6.37 15.60
N THR A 128 -8.10 5.76 15.86
CA THR A 128 -9.27 6.51 16.34
C THR A 128 -9.11 7.11 17.73
N VAL A 129 -8.24 6.54 18.57
CA VAL A 129 -7.91 7.10 19.89
C VAL A 129 -6.93 8.28 19.74
N LEU A 130 -5.98 8.18 18.81
CA LEU A 130 -4.92 9.17 18.61
C LEU A 130 -5.38 10.43 17.88
N VAL A 131 -6.24 10.28 16.87
CA VAL A 131 -6.64 11.36 15.96
C VAL A 131 -7.40 12.49 16.67
N PRO A 132 -8.44 12.24 17.49
CA PRO A 132 -9.20 13.28 18.20
C PRO A 132 -8.34 14.16 19.12
N GLY A 133 -7.43 13.56 19.89
CA GLY A 133 -6.54 14.30 20.78
C GLY A 133 -5.51 15.14 20.00
N THR A 134 -4.97 14.59 18.91
CA THR A 134 -3.97 15.27 18.08
C THR A 134 -4.55 16.46 17.32
N VAL A 135 -5.76 16.33 16.77
CA VAL A 135 -6.37 17.39 15.96
C VAL A 135 -6.65 18.64 16.81
N ARG A 136 -7.11 18.48 18.06
CA ARG A 136 -7.37 19.60 18.98
C ARG A 136 -6.11 20.38 19.34
N ARG A 137 -5.03 19.67 19.69
CA ARG A 137 -3.72 20.31 19.98
C ARG A 137 -3.23 21.11 18.77
N THR A 138 -3.18 20.46 17.62
CA THR A 138 -2.71 21.09 16.37
C THR A 138 -3.57 22.29 15.96
N PHE A 139 -4.88 22.23 16.21
CA PHE A 139 -5.81 23.32 15.90
C PHE A 139 -5.57 24.54 16.79
N SER A 140 -5.22 24.37 18.06
CA SER A 140 -4.88 25.50 18.94
C SER A 140 -3.58 26.20 18.55
N GLU A 141 -2.65 25.50 17.91
CA GLU A 141 -1.31 25.98 17.58
C GLU A 141 -1.20 26.63 16.19
N THR A 142 -2.16 26.38 15.28
CA THR A 142 -2.05 26.82 13.88
C THR A 142 -2.93 28.03 13.56
N THR A 143 -2.35 29.04 12.89
CA THR A 143 -3.05 30.29 12.53
C THR A 143 -3.53 30.33 11.07
N LYS A 144 -2.69 29.93 10.10
CA LYS A 144 -3.05 29.86 8.66
C LYS A 144 -3.37 28.44 8.23
N TRP A 145 -4.40 28.27 7.40
CA TRP A 145 -4.89 26.96 6.91
C TRP A 145 -5.23 25.97 8.04
N ARG A 146 -5.61 26.52 9.20
CA ARG A 146 -5.82 25.81 10.46
C ARG A 146 -6.64 24.52 10.30
N ASN A 147 -7.77 24.60 9.59
CA ASN A 147 -8.67 23.45 9.36
C ASN A 147 -7.99 22.33 8.56
N TYR A 148 -7.35 22.68 7.44
CA TYR A 148 -6.65 21.72 6.59
C TYR A 148 -5.47 21.10 7.33
N LYS A 149 -4.58 21.94 7.89
CA LYS A 149 -3.34 21.48 8.54
C LYS A 149 -3.61 20.61 9.76
N SER A 150 -4.59 20.97 10.59
CA SER A 150 -4.90 20.23 11.81
C SER A 150 -5.40 18.82 11.50
N VAL A 151 -6.35 18.70 10.56
CA VAL A 151 -6.92 17.40 10.18
C VAL A 151 -5.89 16.55 9.44
N SER A 152 -5.19 17.12 8.45
CA SER A 152 -4.12 16.43 7.73
C SER A 152 -3.05 15.87 8.67
N HIS A 153 -2.58 16.68 9.64
CA HIS A 153 -1.55 16.25 10.57
C HIS A 153 -2.06 15.16 11.53
N ALA A 154 -3.27 15.31 12.08
CA ALA A 154 -3.86 14.33 12.99
C ALA A 154 -4.11 12.99 12.28
N VAL A 155 -4.77 13.01 11.12
CA VAL A 155 -5.00 11.81 10.30
C VAL A 155 -3.68 11.20 9.86
N GLY A 156 -2.68 12.02 9.51
CA GLY A 156 -1.33 11.56 9.18
C GLY A 156 -0.70 10.75 10.31
N ARG A 157 -0.81 11.20 11.57
CA ARG A 157 -0.31 10.41 12.72
C ARG A 157 -1.10 9.13 12.95
N GLY A 158 -2.42 9.17 12.77
CA GLY A 158 -3.26 7.97 12.83
C GLY A 158 -2.87 6.93 11.77
N LEU A 159 -2.63 7.38 10.54
CA LEU A 159 -2.23 6.51 9.43
C LEU A 159 -0.83 5.89 9.64
N ILE A 160 0.11 6.55 10.33
CA ILE A 160 1.38 5.93 10.72
C ILE A 160 1.12 4.70 11.60
N ALA A 161 0.24 4.82 12.60
CA ALA A 161 -0.13 3.69 13.45
C ALA A 161 -0.75 2.56 12.60
N VAL A 162 -1.66 2.89 11.70
CA VAL A 162 -2.23 1.91 10.75
C VAL A 162 -1.13 1.20 9.94
N ASN A 163 -0.19 1.95 9.36
CA ASN A 163 0.90 1.41 8.55
C ASN A 163 1.80 0.45 9.34
N VAL A 164 2.15 0.80 10.58
CA VAL A 164 2.94 -0.08 11.47
C VAL A 164 2.20 -1.40 11.71
N PHE A 165 0.91 -1.34 12.03
CA PHE A 165 0.13 -2.55 12.28
C PHE A 165 -0.07 -3.41 11.02
N VAL A 166 -0.24 -2.80 9.84
CA VAL A 166 -0.26 -3.55 8.59
C VAL A 166 1.06 -4.28 8.37
N ALA A 167 2.20 -3.62 8.60
CA ALA A 167 3.52 -4.25 8.49
C ALA A 167 3.69 -5.42 9.47
N ILE A 168 3.23 -5.27 10.72
CA ILE A 168 3.19 -6.37 11.71
C ILE A 168 2.32 -7.52 11.19
N GLY A 169 1.13 -7.24 10.64
CA GLY A 169 0.25 -8.27 10.10
C GLY A 169 0.84 -9.04 8.93
N VAL A 170 1.56 -8.36 8.03
CA VAL A 170 2.32 -8.99 6.93
C VAL A 170 3.45 -9.84 7.50
N PHE A 171 4.23 -9.31 8.46
CA PHE A 171 5.31 -10.06 9.11
C PHE A 171 4.79 -11.33 9.79
N LEU A 172 3.70 -11.24 10.56
CA LEU A 172 3.07 -12.39 11.20
C LEU A 172 2.58 -13.40 10.17
N SER A 173 1.94 -12.96 9.09
CA SER A 173 1.49 -13.85 8.01
C SER A 173 2.65 -14.66 7.43
N ILE A 174 3.75 -13.99 7.14
CA ILE A 174 5.00 -14.59 6.63
C ILE A 174 5.57 -15.57 7.65
N PHE A 175 5.74 -15.13 8.90
CA PHE A 175 6.37 -15.92 9.95
C PHE A 175 5.58 -17.20 10.24
N THR A 176 4.25 -17.12 10.32
CA THR A 176 3.40 -18.29 10.63
C THR A 176 3.26 -19.27 9.47
N ASN A 177 3.38 -18.80 8.23
CA ASN A 177 3.20 -19.61 7.03
C ASN A 177 4.44 -19.58 6.12
N GLN A 178 5.63 -19.58 6.72
CA GLN A 178 6.88 -19.43 5.99
C GLN A 178 7.01 -20.44 4.83
N PRO A 179 6.77 -21.75 5.00
CA PRO A 179 6.93 -22.71 3.91
C PRO A 179 6.04 -22.39 2.72
N PHE A 180 4.78 -22.03 2.96
CA PHE A 180 3.83 -21.67 1.91
C PHE A 180 4.30 -20.44 1.12
N TYR A 181 4.74 -19.39 1.80
CA TYR A 181 5.20 -18.18 1.12
C TYR A 181 6.54 -18.36 0.44
N THR A 182 7.47 -19.13 1.01
CA THR A 182 8.73 -19.49 0.36
C THR A 182 8.46 -20.23 -0.95
N ASP A 183 7.59 -21.24 -0.96
CA ASP A 183 7.22 -21.97 -2.17
C ASP A 183 6.53 -21.06 -3.21
N LEU A 184 5.63 -20.20 -2.75
CA LEU A 184 4.93 -19.23 -3.61
C LEU A 184 5.93 -18.27 -4.28
N TYR A 185 6.89 -17.77 -3.52
CA TYR A 185 7.91 -16.84 -3.99
C TYR A 185 8.92 -17.53 -4.92
N LEU A 186 9.32 -18.77 -4.61
CA LEU A 186 10.18 -19.60 -5.46
C LEU A 186 9.51 -19.84 -6.82
N LYS A 187 8.26 -20.32 -6.84
CA LYS A 187 7.51 -20.56 -8.09
C LYS A 187 7.36 -19.30 -8.94
N ALA A 188 7.07 -18.16 -8.32
CA ALA A 188 6.98 -16.89 -9.02
C ALA A 188 8.35 -16.43 -9.57
N SER A 189 9.43 -16.72 -8.84
CA SER A 189 10.79 -16.44 -9.31
C SER A 189 11.19 -17.36 -10.45
N GLU A 190 10.89 -18.66 -10.38
CA GLU A 190 11.09 -19.62 -11.47
C GLU A 190 10.37 -19.19 -12.75
N GLN A 191 9.10 -18.76 -12.67
CA GLN A 191 8.37 -18.21 -13.81
C GLN A 191 9.02 -16.95 -14.41
N SER A 192 9.71 -16.17 -13.59
CA SER A 192 10.47 -15.00 -14.07
C SER A 192 11.74 -15.37 -14.82
N ILE A 193 12.27 -16.54 -14.49
CA ILE A 193 13.55 -17.05 -14.95
C ILE A 193 13.36 -18.03 -16.13
N GLU A 194 12.19 -18.65 -16.27
CA GLU A 194 11.87 -19.60 -17.33
C GLU A 194 12.15 -19.06 -18.75
N PRO A 195 11.84 -17.80 -19.11
CA PRO A 195 12.21 -17.24 -20.42
C PRO A 195 13.74 -17.16 -20.65
N LEU A 196 14.54 -17.03 -19.58
CA LEU A 196 16.01 -17.10 -19.64
C LEU A 196 16.47 -18.53 -19.89
N ILE A 197 15.88 -19.51 -19.19
CA ILE A 197 16.23 -20.94 -19.32
C ILE A 197 15.82 -21.48 -20.69
N ALA A 198 14.60 -21.17 -21.14
CA ALA A 198 14.04 -21.61 -22.41
C ALA A 198 14.61 -20.86 -23.63
N GLY A 199 15.55 -19.92 -23.41
CA GLY A 199 16.16 -19.15 -24.48
C GLY A 199 15.14 -18.34 -25.28
N GLN A 200 14.07 -17.84 -24.65
CA GLN A 200 13.02 -17.05 -25.31
C GLN A 200 13.35 -15.54 -25.34
N LEU A 201 14.42 -15.10 -24.67
CA LEU A 201 14.91 -13.73 -24.74
C LEU A 201 15.33 -13.35 -26.17
N SER A 202 15.22 -12.07 -26.52
CA SER A 202 15.73 -11.58 -27.81
C SER A 202 17.26 -11.47 -27.80
N ASN A 203 17.89 -11.65 -28.97
CA ASN A 203 19.35 -11.49 -29.14
C ASN A 203 19.82 -10.11 -28.65
N ALA A 204 19.04 -9.06 -28.93
CA ALA A 204 19.34 -7.70 -28.50
C ALA A 204 19.48 -7.56 -26.97
N LYS A 205 18.60 -8.18 -26.18
CA LYS A 205 18.67 -8.14 -24.70
C LYS A 205 19.88 -8.89 -24.16
N ILE A 206 20.24 -10.01 -24.79
CA ILE A 206 21.39 -10.80 -24.37
C ILE A 206 22.68 -10.00 -24.59
N VAL A 207 22.80 -9.32 -25.72
CA VAL A 207 23.95 -8.45 -26.03
C VAL A 207 23.99 -7.22 -25.12
N GLU A 208 22.84 -6.64 -24.78
CA GLU A 208 22.74 -5.49 -23.88
C GLU A 208 23.31 -5.78 -22.48
N HIS A 209 23.04 -6.97 -21.94
CA HIS A 209 23.48 -7.38 -20.61
C HIS A 209 24.77 -8.22 -20.62
N MET A 210 25.42 -8.37 -21.77
CA MET A 210 26.65 -9.12 -21.89
C MET A 210 27.80 -8.38 -21.18
N PRO A 211 28.60 -9.06 -20.35
CA PRO A 211 29.79 -8.46 -19.74
C PRO A 211 30.71 -7.86 -20.80
N ALA A 212 31.34 -6.71 -20.51
CA ALA A 212 32.12 -5.95 -21.50
C ALA A 212 33.19 -6.81 -22.21
N ASN A 213 33.89 -7.65 -21.46
CA ASN A 213 34.91 -8.58 -21.97
C ASN A 213 34.35 -9.69 -22.88
N VAL A 214 33.08 -10.04 -22.74
CA VAL A 214 32.40 -11.02 -23.60
C VAL A 214 31.81 -10.31 -24.83
N ARG A 215 31.33 -9.08 -24.65
CA ARG A 215 30.80 -8.23 -25.73
C ARG A 215 31.86 -7.84 -26.74
N GLU A 216 33.06 -7.48 -26.29
CA GLU A 216 34.20 -7.22 -27.19
C GLU A 216 34.52 -8.42 -28.09
N LYS A 217 34.41 -9.64 -27.55
CA LYS A 217 34.61 -10.87 -28.33
C LYS A 217 33.48 -11.10 -29.32
N TYR A 218 32.23 -10.82 -28.92
CA TYR A 218 31.06 -10.92 -29.79
C TYR A 218 31.11 -9.93 -30.96
N ASP A 219 31.46 -8.67 -30.69
CA ASP A 219 31.54 -7.61 -31.70
C ASP A 219 32.68 -7.85 -32.71
N ALA A 220 33.69 -8.65 -32.36
CA ALA A 220 34.79 -9.05 -33.24
C ALA A 220 34.48 -10.27 -34.14
N LEU A 221 33.33 -10.94 -33.96
CA LEU A 221 32.93 -12.09 -34.77
C LEU A 221 32.23 -11.66 -36.07
N THR A 222 32.30 -12.53 -37.09
CA THR A 222 31.50 -12.35 -38.32
C THR A 222 30.01 -12.57 -38.04
N PRO A 223 29.09 -12.02 -38.86
CA PRO A 223 27.65 -12.15 -38.63
C PRO A 223 27.16 -13.60 -38.46
N GLU A 224 27.69 -14.56 -39.23
CA GLU A 224 27.28 -15.96 -39.05
C GLU A 224 27.76 -16.55 -37.71
N LYS A 225 28.97 -16.17 -37.26
CA LYS A 225 29.53 -16.63 -35.97
C LYS A 225 28.90 -15.94 -34.77
N GLN A 226 28.36 -14.74 -34.95
CA GLN A 226 27.61 -14.04 -33.91
C GLN A 226 26.32 -14.78 -33.55
N GLU A 227 25.62 -15.35 -34.53
CA GLU A 227 24.39 -16.10 -34.29
C GLU A 227 24.65 -17.43 -33.56
N GLU A 228 25.71 -18.15 -33.97
CA GLU A 228 26.18 -19.36 -33.29
C GLU A 228 26.62 -19.07 -31.85
N PHE A 229 27.40 -18.00 -31.65
CA PHE A 229 27.82 -17.56 -30.32
C PHE A 229 26.62 -17.22 -29.42
N LEU A 230 25.59 -16.57 -29.95
CA LEU A 230 24.39 -16.24 -29.18
C LEU A 230 23.61 -17.48 -28.77
N GLN A 231 23.54 -18.52 -29.61
CA GLN A 231 22.91 -19.78 -29.23
C GLN A 231 23.68 -20.52 -28.13
N GLU A 232 25.02 -20.55 -28.24
CA GLU A 232 25.87 -21.16 -27.21
C GLU A 232 25.81 -20.37 -25.89
N TYR A 233 25.88 -19.04 -25.97
CA TYR A 233 25.79 -18.15 -24.82
C TYR A 233 24.42 -18.23 -24.13
N ARG A 234 23.31 -18.39 -24.89
CA ARG A 234 21.98 -18.68 -24.33
C ARG A 234 21.97 -19.97 -23.53
N THR A 235 22.55 -21.03 -24.09
CA THR A 235 22.60 -22.35 -23.45
C THR A 235 23.40 -22.28 -22.15
N LEU A 236 24.54 -21.58 -22.18
CA LEU A 236 25.37 -21.35 -20.99
C LEU A 236 24.63 -20.54 -19.92
N ILE A 237 23.92 -19.47 -20.30
CA ILE A 237 23.08 -18.70 -19.37
C ILE A 237 22.02 -19.62 -18.76
N GLY A 238 21.28 -20.39 -19.56
CA GLY A 238 20.23 -21.28 -19.08
C GLY A 238 20.73 -22.32 -18.07
N GLN A 239 21.90 -22.91 -18.33
CA GLN A 239 22.54 -23.87 -17.41
C GLN A 239 22.98 -23.23 -16.09
N ASN A 240 23.64 -22.07 -16.14
CA ASN A 240 24.08 -21.36 -14.93
C ASN A 240 22.88 -20.89 -14.09
N VAL A 241 21.83 -20.43 -14.75
CA VAL A 241 20.60 -19.99 -14.11
C VAL A 241 19.89 -21.16 -13.42
N ALA A 242 19.80 -22.33 -14.07
CA ALA A 242 19.24 -23.53 -13.44
C ALA A 242 20.06 -23.96 -12.20
N GLN A 243 21.38 -23.95 -12.29
CA GLN A 243 22.25 -24.24 -11.13
C GLN A 243 22.06 -23.26 -9.97
N VAL A 244 21.85 -21.97 -10.26
CA VAL A 244 21.59 -20.97 -9.22
C VAL A 244 20.21 -21.19 -8.61
N ALA A 245 19.18 -21.46 -9.41
CA ALA A 245 17.82 -21.73 -8.93
C ALA A 245 17.79 -22.95 -7.98
N ASP A 246 18.56 -23.99 -8.30
CA ASP A 246 18.68 -25.21 -7.49
C ASP A 246 19.62 -25.06 -6.28
N SER A 247 20.25 -23.88 -6.10
CA SER A 247 21.21 -23.66 -5.02
C SER A 247 20.53 -23.29 -3.70
N GLY A 248 21.11 -23.75 -2.58
CA GLY A 248 20.69 -23.31 -1.24
C GLY A 248 20.84 -21.80 -1.02
N THR A 249 21.73 -21.15 -1.77
CA THR A 249 21.92 -19.69 -1.75
C THR A 249 20.68 -18.96 -2.28
N PHE A 250 20.07 -19.45 -3.36
CA PHE A 250 18.86 -18.84 -3.92
C PHE A 250 17.67 -18.93 -2.96
N ALA A 251 17.46 -20.09 -2.34
CA ALA A 251 16.44 -20.26 -1.30
C ALA A 251 16.65 -19.31 -0.10
N SER A 252 17.92 -19.10 0.29
CA SER A 252 18.26 -18.16 1.37
C SER A 252 17.97 -16.70 1.00
N LEU A 253 18.27 -16.30 -0.25
CA LEU A 253 17.97 -14.96 -0.76
C LEU A 253 16.45 -14.73 -0.83
N VAL A 254 15.70 -15.70 -1.35
CA VAL A 254 14.23 -15.65 -1.37
C VAL A 254 13.68 -15.43 0.03
N THR A 255 14.16 -16.20 1.01
CA THR A 255 13.74 -16.05 2.40
C THR A 255 14.06 -14.66 2.96
N ALA A 256 15.25 -14.13 2.68
CA ALA A 256 15.64 -12.78 3.10
C ALA A 256 14.73 -11.69 2.49
N TYR A 257 14.42 -11.79 1.19
CA TYR A 257 13.48 -10.88 0.53
C TYR A 257 12.08 -10.96 1.11
N LEU A 258 11.63 -12.17 1.45
CA LEU A 258 10.34 -12.41 2.07
C LEU A 258 10.24 -11.65 3.40
N TYR A 259 11.25 -11.76 4.26
CA TYR A 259 11.31 -11.00 5.53
C TYR A 259 11.56 -9.49 5.35
N ALA A 260 12.05 -9.04 4.20
CA ALA A 260 12.15 -7.61 3.86
C ALA A 260 10.80 -7.01 3.41
N THR A 261 9.85 -7.84 2.97
CA THR A 261 8.56 -7.40 2.41
C THR A 261 7.76 -6.48 3.35
N PRO A 262 7.64 -6.73 4.67
CA PRO A 262 6.96 -5.81 5.59
C PRO A 262 7.50 -4.37 5.54
N PHE A 263 8.81 -4.20 5.36
CA PHE A 263 9.44 -2.88 5.25
C PHE A 263 9.11 -2.19 3.92
N VAL A 264 9.06 -2.96 2.83
CA VAL A 264 8.64 -2.46 1.51
C VAL A 264 7.18 -2.02 1.54
N VAL A 265 6.30 -2.82 2.16
CA VAL A 265 4.89 -2.49 2.36
C VAL A 265 4.77 -1.22 3.20
N PHE A 266 5.47 -1.15 4.34
CA PHE A 266 5.49 0.04 5.18
C PHE A 266 5.94 1.29 4.41
N GLY A 267 7.06 1.21 3.69
CA GLY A 267 7.58 2.33 2.89
C GLY A 267 6.60 2.79 1.81
N THR A 268 5.93 1.85 1.14
CA THR A 268 4.91 2.16 0.13
C THR A 268 3.69 2.85 0.77
N LEU A 269 3.23 2.36 1.91
CA LEU A 269 2.12 2.97 2.64
C LEU A 269 2.49 4.35 3.21
N GLU A 270 3.72 4.56 3.65
CA GLU A 270 4.23 5.86 4.10
C GLU A 270 4.33 6.87 2.96
N PHE A 271 4.73 6.41 1.78
CA PHE A 271 4.67 7.20 0.56
C PHE A 271 3.22 7.60 0.25
N LEU A 272 2.30 6.64 0.16
CA LEU A 272 0.87 6.92 -0.08
C LEU A 272 0.26 7.86 0.96
N ARG A 273 0.60 7.65 2.24
CA ARG A 273 0.18 8.52 3.35
C ARG A 273 0.59 9.95 3.09
N SER A 274 1.86 10.19 2.79
CA SER A 274 2.45 11.51 2.69
C SER A 274 1.97 12.29 1.45
N PHE A 275 1.86 11.62 0.31
CA PHE A 275 1.55 12.26 -0.97
C PHE A 275 0.05 12.33 -1.29
N VAL A 276 -0.74 11.34 -0.84
CA VAL A 276 -2.15 11.20 -1.27
C VAL A 276 -3.11 11.30 -0.11
N LEU A 277 -2.99 10.42 0.89
CA LEU A 277 -4.04 10.24 1.90
C LEU A 277 -4.18 11.44 2.83
N VAL A 278 -3.07 12.01 3.28
CA VAL A 278 -3.06 13.21 4.14
C VAL A 278 -3.61 14.43 3.41
N GLN A 279 -3.39 14.53 2.10
CA GLN A 279 -3.91 15.60 1.25
C GLN A 279 -5.44 15.51 1.13
N ILE A 280 -5.93 14.32 0.79
CA ILE A 280 -7.38 14.05 0.69
C ILE A 280 -8.08 14.33 2.03
N ALA A 281 -7.51 13.87 3.14
CA ALA A 281 -8.05 14.09 4.48
C ALA A 281 -8.23 15.58 4.80
N GLY A 282 -7.21 16.40 4.54
CA GLY A 282 -7.28 17.85 4.77
C GLY A 282 -8.27 18.55 3.86
N LEU A 283 -8.31 18.17 2.58
CA LEU A 283 -9.24 18.73 1.59
C LEU A 283 -10.69 18.41 1.95
N ALA A 284 -10.98 17.17 2.35
CA ALA A 284 -12.32 16.73 2.76
C ALA A 284 -12.86 17.52 3.96
N ALA A 285 -12.00 17.86 4.92
CA ALA A 285 -12.40 18.61 6.11
C ALA A 285 -12.61 20.12 5.89
N THR A 286 -11.92 20.69 4.90
CA THR A 286 -11.90 22.14 4.66
C THR A 286 -13.29 22.76 4.39
N PRO A 287 -14.13 22.25 3.47
CA PRO A 287 -15.43 22.87 3.18
C PRO A 287 -16.41 22.76 4.37
N ILE A 288 -16.37 21.64 5.08
CA ILE A 288 -17.26 21.37 6.23
C ILE A 288 -16.96 22.35 7.37
N LEU A 289 -15.69 22.50 7.73
CA LEU A 289 -15.27 23.42 8.79
C LEU A 289 -15.42 24.89 8.39
N ARG A 290 -15.28 25.24 7.11
CA ARG A 290 -15.55 26.61 6.62
C ARG A 290 -17.03 26.99 6.70
N ARG A 291 -17.95 26.07 6.41
CA ARG A 291 -19.40 26.32 6.54
C ARG A 291 -19.78 26.52 8.01
N GLN A 292 -19.32 25.63 8.89
CA GLN A 292 -19.53 25.70 10.33
C GLN A 292 -19.04 27.03 10.96
N ALA A 293 -17.86 27.51 10.57
CA ALA A 293 -17.34 28.80 11.04
C ALA A 293 -18.23 30.00 10.62
N ARG A 294 -18.81 29.97 9.42
CA ARG A 294 -19.76 31.02 8.98
C ARG A 294 -21.06 30.98 9.77
N TYR A 295 -21.60 29.79 10.04
CA TYR A 295 -22.82 29.65 10.85
C TYR A 295 -22.60 30.04 12.32
N GLY A 296 -21.44 29.76 12.88
CA GLY A 296 -21.06 30.20 14.23
C GLY A 296 -21.00 31.72 14.35
N LEU A 297 -20.44 32.41 13.36
CA LEU A 297 -20.40 33.88 13.28
C LEU A 297 -21.80 34.50 13.10
N MET A 298 -22.68 33.86 12.33
CA MET A 298 -24.07 34.33 12.19
C MET A 298 -24.87 34.17 13.49
N ARG A 299 -24.65 33.09 14.26
CA ARG A 299 -25.29 32.89 15.56
C ARG A 299 -24.81 33.88 16.62
N SER A 300 -23.52 34.23 16.65
CA SER A 300 -23.01 35.24 17.58
C SER A 300 -23.45 36.66 17.22
N GLY A 301 -23.64 36.96 15.92
CA GLY A 301 -24.17 38.24 15.46
C GLY A 301 -25.66 38.43 15.77
N ALA A 302 -26.46 37.34 15.74
CA ALA A 302 -27.89 37.38 16.04
C ALA A 302 -28.23 37.42 17.55
N ILE A 303 -27.24 37.19 18.44
CA ILE A 303 -27.40 37.33 19.90
C ILE A 303 -26.93 38.74 20.36
N ALA A 304 -26.27 39.50 19.48
CA ALA A 304 -25.77 40.85 19.73
C ALA A 304 -26.67 41.97 19.17
N SER A 305 -27.88 41.63 18.69
CA SER A 305 -28.95 42.54 18.24
C SER A 305 -30.20 42.31 19.07
#